data_AF-A0A537H150-F1
#
_entry.id   AF-A0A537H150-F1
#
_cell.length_a   1.000
_cell.length_b   1.000
_cell.length_c   1.000
_cell.angle_alpha   90.00
_cell.angle_beta   90.00
_cell.angle_gamma   90.00
#
_symmetry.space_group_name_H-M   'P 1'
#
loop_
_entity.id
_entity.type
_entity.pdbx_description
1 polymer ?
#
loop_
_entity_poly.entity_id
_entity_poly.type
_entity_poly.pdbx_seq_one_letter_code
_entity_poly.pdbx_strand_id
1 'polypeptide(L)' 'MLEVDDCRKTFAVLKEQDVRFLEPQPREEGWGFAADLVGPDGNRFTIHETRKPSATTYWALTTKKA' A
#
# COMPACT_ATOMS: atom_id res chain seq x y z
N MET A 1 10.76 -4.00 1.60
CA MET A 1 9.52 -3.43 1.04
C MET A 1 8.60 -4.59 0.71
N LEU A 2 7.35 -4.55 1.16
CA LEU A 2 6.40 -5.65 1.04
C LEU A 2 5.15 -5.17 0.30
N GLU A 3 4.86 -5.74 -0.87
CA GLU A 3 3.63 -5.45 -1.60
C GLU A 3 2.44 -6.16 -0.95
N VAL A 4 1.36 -5.43 -0.74
CA VAL A 4 0.11 -5.92 -0.15
C VAL A 4 -1.08 -5.51 -1.01
N ASP A 5 -2.08 -6.38 -1.13
CA ASP A 5 -3.30 -6.07 -1.90
C ASP A 5 -4.16 -4.99 -1.22
N ASP A 6 -4.17 -4.91 0.11
CA ASP A 6 -4.88 -3.88 0.89
C ASP A 6 -3.96 -3.29 1.97
N CYS A 7 -3.37 -2.12 1.73
CA CYS A 7 -2.47 -1.46 2.67
C CYS A 7 -3.21 -1.06 3.96
N ARG A 8 -4.44 -0.55 3.84
CA ARG A 8 -5.25 -0.15 5.01
C ARG A 8 -5.62 -1.33 5.91
N LYS A 9 -5.94 -2.48 5.31
CA LYS A 9 -6.31 -3.68 6.06
C LYS A 9 -5.09 -4.29 6.75
N THR A 10 -3.97 -4.36 6.04
CA THR A 10 -2.70 -4.82 6.59
C THR A 10 -2.25 -3.91 7.74
N PHE A 11 -2.39 -2.59 7.59
CA PHE A 11 -2.11 -1.62 8.64
C PHE A 11 -2.93 -1.89 9.90
N ALA A 12 -4.23 -2.17 9.77
CA ALA A 12 -5.09 -2.48 10.91
C ALA A 12 -4.63 -3.75 11.65
N VAL A 13 -4.35 -4.83 10.92
CA VAL A 13 -3.86 -6.09 11.49
C VAL A 13 -2.52 -5.91 12.20
N LEU A 14 -1.58 -5.20 11.57
CA LEU A 14 -0.27 -4.94 12.15
C LEU A 14 -0.37 -4.04 13.40
N LYS A 15 -1.30 -3.06 13.41
CA LYS A 15 -1.57 -2.24 14.58
C LYS A 15 -2.06 -3.04 15.79
N GLU A 16 -2.81 -4.12 15.55
CA GLU A 16 -3.21 -5.06 16.61
C GLU A 16 -2.04 -5.91 17.12
N GLN A 17 -0.97 -6.07 16.34
CA GLN A 17 0.23 -6.83 16.69
C GLN A 17 1.34 -5.99 17.35
N ASP A 18 0.99 -4.87 17.98
CA ASP A 18 1.93 -3.94 18.64
C ASP A 18 2.97 -3.30 17.69
N VAL A 19 2.70 -3.30 16.39
CA VAL A 19 3.54 -2.62 15.40
C VAL A 19 3.37 -1.11 15.55
N ARG A 20 4.49 -0.39 15.64
CA ARG A 20 4.50 1.08 15.65
C ARG A 20 4.63 1.62 14.24
N PHE A 21 3.69 2.44 13.82
CA PHE A 21 3.78 3.11 12.53
C PHE A 21 4.52 4.44 12.65
N LEU A 22 5.30 4.78 11.62
CA LEU A 22 5.94 6.09 11.52
C LEU A 22 4.92 7.17 11.18
N GLU A 23 3.96 6.84 10.32
CA GLU A 23 2.84 7.72 9.96
C GLU A 23 1.53 7.17 10.57
N PRO A 24 0.60 8.03 11.01
CA PRO A 24 -0.67 7.58 11.60
C PRO A 24 -1.61 6.91 10.58
N GLN A 25 -1.33 7.06 9.28
CA GLN A 25 -2.13 6.55 8.16
C GLN A 25 -1.21 6.19 6.98
N PRO A 26 -1.63 5.27 6.08
CA PRO A 26 -0.93 5.04 4.83
C PRO A 26 -0.87 6.31 3.98
N ARG A 27 0.31 6.66 3.52
CA ARG A 27 0.55 7.74 2.56
C ARG A 27 -0.04 7.34 1.20
N GLU A 28 -0.87 8.22 0.65
CA GLU A 28 -1.33 8.10 -0.72
C GLU A 28 -0.24 8.60 -1.67
N GLU A 29 0.18 7.74 -2.59
CA GLU A 29 1.17 8.03 -3.62
C GLU A 29 0.49 7.94 -5.00
N GLY A 30 1.07 8.59 -6.01
CA GLY A 30 0.50 8.58 -7.37
C GLY A 30 0.31 7.19 -8.00
N TRP A 31 0.92 6.16 -7.41
CA TRP A 31 0.86 4.75 -7.82
C TRP A 31 0.06 3.86 -6.86
N GLY A 32 -0.44 4.38 -5.73
CA GLY A 32 -1.19 3.60 -4.75
C GLY A 32 -1.03 4.11 -3.31
N PHE A 33 -0.81 3.20 -2.35
CA PHE A 33 -0.62 3.55 -0.95
C PHE A 33 0.70 2.98 -0.41
N ALA A 34 1.36 3.69 0.50
CA ALA A 34 2.56 3.24 1.19
C ALA A 34 2.44 3.51 2.69
N ALA A 35 2.96 2.63 3.53
CA ALA A 35 3.04 2.87 4.96
C ALA A 35 4.36 2.33 5.52
N ASP A 36 5.06 3.16 6.26
CA ASP A 36 6.26 2.77 6.99
C ASP A 36 5.92 2.38 8.43
N LEU A 37 6.42 1.23 8.84
CA LEU A 37 6.14 0.61 10.13
C LEU A 37 7.37 -0.01 10.76
N VAL A 38 7.34 -0.09 12.08
CA VAL A 38 8.37 -0.64 12.94
C VAL A 38 7.74 -1.81 13.67
N GLY A 39 8.21 -3.01 13.35
CA GLY A 39 7.78 -4.23 14.02
C GLY A 39 8.20 -4.25 15.50
N PRO A 40 7.66 -5.17 16.29
CA PRO A 40 8.01 -5.33 17.71
C PRO A 40 9.50 -5.60 17.92
N ASP A 41 10.16 -6.24 16.95
CA ASP A 41 11.61 -6.50 16.96
C ASP A 41 12.48 -5.25 16.69
N GLY A 42 11.86 -4.08 16.46
CA GLY A 42 12.55 -2.85 16.06
C GLY A 42 12.90 -2.79 14.58
N ASN A 43 12.54 -3.81 13.80
CA ASN A 43 12.76 -3.84 12.36
C ASN A 43 11.82 -2.88 11.62
N ARG A 44 12.39 -2.07 10.74
CA ARG A 44 11.62 -1.17 9.87
C ARG A 44 11.22 -1.89 8.60
N PHE A 45 9.93 -1.88 8.33
CA PHE A 45 9.34 -2.38 7.10
C PHE A 45 8.53 -1.27 6.44
N THR A 46 8.49 -1.33 5.12
CA THR A 46 7.62 -0.49 4.31
C THR A 46 6.64 -1.44 3.62
N ILE A 47 5.36 -1.31 3.94
CA ILE A 47 4.31 -1.96 3.17
C ILE A 47 3.82 -0.98 2.12
N HIS A 48 3.50 -1.48 0.94
CA HIS A 48 2.85 -0.67 -0.07
C HIS A 48 1.82 -1.47 -0.85
N GLU A 49 0.78 -0.79 -1.26
CA GLU A 49 -0.23 -1.29 -2.17
C GLU A 49 -0.02 -0.55 -3.48
N THR A 50 0.49 -1.28 -4.47
CA THR A 50 0.44 -0.79 -5.84
C THR A 50 -1.01 -0.90 -6.29
N ARG A 51 -1.65 0.23 -6.61
CA ARG A 51 -3.00 0.23 -7.17
C ARG A 51 -2.91 -0.44 -8.53
N LYS A 52 -3.11 -1.76 -8.58
CA LYS A 52 -3.25 -2.47 -9.86
C LYS A 52 -4.37 -1.74 -10.59
N PRO A 53 -4.16 -1.31 -11.85
CA PRO A 53 -5.23 -0.69 -12.61
C PRO A 53 -6.35 -1.74 -12.64
N SER A 54 -7.41 -1.49 -11.85
CA SER A 54 -8.64 -2.25 -11.96
C SER A 54 -8.96 -2.29 -13.45
N ALA A 55 -9.31 -3.47 -13.98
CA ALA A 55 -9.43 -3.75 -15.42
C ALA A 55 -10.27 -2.70 -16.20
N THR A 56 -11.05 -1.87 -15.50
CA THR A 56 -11.72 -0.66 -15.98
C THR A 56 -10.80 0.46 -16.50
N THR A 57 -9.50 0.50 -16.20
CA THR A 57 -8.56 1.49 -16.80
C THR A 57 -7.79 0.91 -17.99
N TYR A 58 -7.74 -0.42 -18.14
CA TYR A 58 -6.98 -1.04 -19.22
C TYR A 58 -7.63 -0.83 -20.61
N TRP A 59 -8.95 -0.65 -20.70
CA TRP A 59 -9.59 -0.32 -21.98
C TRP A 59 -9.32 1.13 -22.44
N ALA A 60 -9.12 2.07 -21.50
CA ALA A 60 -8.94 3.49 -21.82
C ALA A 60 -7.57 3.85 -22.42
N LEU A 61 -6.59 2.95 -22.33
CA LEU A 61 -5.26 3.12 -22.93
C LEU A 61 -5.12 2.49 -24.33
N THR A 62 -6.08 1.65 -24.75
CA THR A 62 -5.99 0.92 -26.04
C THR A 62 -6.73 1.60 -27.19
N THR A 63 -7.60 2.59 -26.90
CA THR A 63 -8.47 3.22 -27.92
C THR A 63 -7.88 4.45 -28.59
N LYS A 64 -6.64 4.87 -28.28
CA LYS A 64 -5.94 5.93 -29.00
C LYS A 64 -4.87 5.39 -29.96
N LYS A 65 -5.31 4.63 -30.96
CA LYS A 65 -4.64 4.54 -32.28
C LYS A 65 -5.73 4.39 -33.34
N ALA A 66 -6.26 5.53 -33.78
CA ALA A 66 -6.97 5.68 -35.03
C ALA A 66 -6.02 6.38 -36.01
#